data_AF-A0A1F3VP33-F1
#
_entry.id   AF-A0A1F3VP33-F1
#
_cell.length_a   1.000
_cell.length_b   1.000
_cell.length_c   1.000
_cell.angle_alpha   90.00
_cell.angle_beta   90.00
_cell.angle_gamma   90.00
#
_symmetry.space_group_name_H-M   'P 1'
#
loop_
_entity.id
_entity.type
_entity.pdbx_description
1 polymer ?
#
loop_
_entity_poly.entity_id
_entity_poly.type
_entity_poly.pdbx_seq_one_letter_code
_entity_poly.pdbx_strand_id
1 'polypeptide(L)'
;NIPNIISAAEITNSDAIHPGYGFLSENARFSEICQENKIAFIGPKPEMIRAMGDKANAKKTMKNSGVPTIPGSDGLVNTMDEAILIANKIKYPVILKATAGGGGRGMRIIRSDKDFENAWNSARSEAKIAFGDDGVYIEKYVEEPRHIEIQIVGDLFGTVCHLSERDCTIQRRHQKLLEETPSPVMTDALREKMGKAAMAGAKSINYLGVGTIEFLVDKDLNFYFMEMNTRIQVEHPVTEEVIGYDLVKEQIKVHSGIPISGKCYYPKMVSMECRINAEDPFRGFTPSPGTITNFHTPGGHGTRVDTHVYAGYSIPPFYDSLIAKLIVTAQTRDECIVKMKRALDEFIIEGIHTTIPFHRKLMDDEKFRSGRYSTSFLEGFKMEE
;
A
#
# COMPACT_ATOMS: atom_id res chain seq x y z
N ASN A 1 -10.69 20.20 -9.77
CA ASN A 1 -11.09 20.82 -11.06
C ASN A 1 -11.76 19.77 -11.96
N ILE A 2 -12.88 19.18 -11.50
CA ILE A 2 -13.57 18.14 -12.27
C ILE A 2 -14.21 18.69 -13.57
N PRO A 3 -14.89 19.86 -13.56
CA PRO A 3 -15.52 20.39 -14.77
C PRO A 3 -14.54 20.52 -15.94
N ASN A 4 -13.34 21.06 -15.72
CA ASN A 4 -12.38 21.25 -16.81
C ASN A 4 -11.87 19.92 -17.39
N ILE A 5 -11.79 18.86 -16.58
CA ILE A 5 -11.38 17.53 -17.06
C ILE A 5 -12.47 16.95 -17.97
N ILE A 6 -13.74 17.07 -17.57
CA ILE A 6 -14.88 16.63 -18.39
C ILE A 6 -14.96 17.43 -19.68
N SER A 7 -14.82 18.77 -19.62
CA SER A 7 -14.81 19.59 -20.83
C SER A 7 -13.68 19.21 -21.78
N ALA A 8 -12.49 18.89 -21.28
CA ALA A 8 -11.40 18.40 -22.12
C ALA A 8 -11.73 17.06 -22.80
N ALA A 9 -12.34 16.13 -22.07
CA ALA A 9 -12.77 14.84 -22.60
C ALA A 9 -13.86 15.01 -23.69
N GLU A 10 -14.83 15.90 -23.48
CA GLU A 10 -15.87 16.21 -24.48
C GLU A 10 -15.29 16.87 -25.74
N ILE A 11 -14.45 17.89 -25.59
CA ILE A 11 -13.83 18.61 -26.73
C ILE A 11 -12.97 17.69 -27.58
N THR A 12 -12.32 16.71 -26.95
CA THR A 12 -11.46 15.73 -27.63
C THR A 12 -12.21 14.50 -28.14
N ASN A 13 -13.52 14.38 -27.86
CA ASN A 13 -14.32 13.18 -28.09
C ASN A 13 -13.71 11.91 -27.49
N SER A 14 -13.21 12.01 -26.26
CA SER A 14 -12.66 10.87 -25.53
C SER A 14 -13.78 9.97 -25.00
N ASP A 15 -13.73 8.67 -25.33
CA ASP A 15 -14.70 7.68 -24.84
C ASP A 15 -14.52 7.32 -23.36
N ALA A 16 -13.30 7.51 -22.84
CA ALA A 16 -12.92 7.04 -21.52
C ALA A 16 -11.87 7.93 -20.85
N ILE A 17 -11.86 7.94 -19.52
CA ILE A 17 -10.84 8.56 -18.69
C ILE A 17 -10.19 7.49 -17.80
N HIS A 18 -8.88 7.35 -17.92
CA HIS A 18 -8.07 6.57 -16.97
C HIS A 18 -7.53 7.50 -15.89
N PRO A 19 -7.96 7.39 -14.62
CA PRO A 19 -7.57 8.35 -13.59
C PRO A 19 -6.18 8.08 -13.00
N GLY A 20 -5.55 6.96 -13.38
CA GLY A 20 -4.25 6.56 -12.84
C GLY A 20 -4.34 6.24 -11.35
N TYR A 21 -3.43 6.81 -10.57
CA TYR A 21 -3.42 6.75 -9.10
C TYR A 21 -3.29 8.15 -8.49
N GLY A 22 -3.72 8.30 -7.23
CA GLY A 22 -3.81 9.61 -6.58
C GLY A 22 -4.87 10.51 -7.22
N PHE A 23 -4.83 11.81 -6.92
CA PHE A 23 -5.76 12.81 -7.45
C PHE A 23 -7.25 12.42 -7.36
N LEU A 24 -7.87 12.04 -8.49
CA LEU A 24 -9.29 11.71 -8.60
C LEU A 24 -9.58 10.21 -8.77
N SER A 25 -8.55 9.35 -8.72
CA SER A 25 -8.69 7.90 -8.95
C SER A 25 -9.59 7.19 -7.93
N GLU A 26 -9.68 7.70 -6.71
CA GLU A 26 -10.57 7.18 -5.65
C GLU A 26 -11.66 8.19 -5.30
N ASN A 27 -12.04 9.06 -6.26
CA ASN A 27 -13.07 10.05 -6.06
C ASN A 27 -14.42 9.56 -6.62
N ALA A 28 -15.32 9.11 -5.73
CA ALA A 28 -16.62 8.57 -6.12
C ALA A 28 -17.46 9.57 -6.95
N ARG A 29 -17.40 10.87 -6.60
CA ARG A 29 -18.11 11.93 -7.33
C ARG A 29 -17.57 12.09 -8.75
N PHE A 30 -16.26 11.94 -8.96
CA PHE A 30 -15.68 12.02 -10.29
C PHE A 30 -16.09 10.83 -11.17
N SER A 31 -16.06 9.62 -10.61
CA SER A 31 -16.58 8.41 -11.29
C SER A 31 -18.06 8.58 -11.67
N GLU A 32 -18.87 9.15 -10.78
CA GLU A 32 -20.31 9.42 -10.99
C GLU A 32 -20.53 10.45 -12.10
N ILE A 33 -19.78 11.56 -12.09
CA ILE A 33 -19.83 12.58 -13.14
C ILE A 33 -19.41 12.00 -14.50
N CYS A 34 -18.38 11.15 -14.57
CA CYS A 34 -18.00 10.49 -15.83
C CYS A 34 -19.18 9.66 -16.38
N GLN A 35 -19.84 8.89 -15.53
CA GLN A 35 -21.01 8.08 -15.90
C GLN A 35 -22.19 8.94 -16.40
N GLU A 36 -22.51 10.04 -15.72
CA GLU A 36 -23.57 10.98 -16.12
C GLU A 36 -23.29 11.62 -17.50
N ASN A 37 -22.01 11.86 -17.81
CA ASN A 37 -21.57 12.43 -19.10
C ASN A 37 -21.25 11.36 -20.16
N LYS A 38 -21.60 10.08 -19.90
CA LYS A 38 -21.37 8.95 -20.82
C LYS A 38 -19.90 8.75 -21.20
N ILE A 39 -18.98 9.12 -20.32
CA ILE A 39 -17.53 8.87 -20.44
C ILE A 39 -17.20 7.69 -19.54
N ALA A 40 -16.56 6.65 -20.07
CA ALA A 40 -16.17 5.49 -19.27
C ALA A 40 -15.08 5.87 -18.27
N PHE A 41 -15.37 5.74 -16.98
CA PHE A 41 -14.35 5.81 -15.94
C PHE A 41 -13.61 4.48 -15.88
N ILE A 42 -12.32 4.45 -16.24
CA ILE A 42 -11.49 3.23 -16.20
C ILE A 42 -11.03 2.97 -14.77
N GLY A 43 -12.00 2.65 -13.91
CA GLY A 43 -11.86 2.39 -12.49
C GLY A 43 -13.18 1.93 -11.87
N PRO A 44 -13.19 1.64 -10.57
CA PRO A 44 -14.39 1.18 -9.87
C PRO A 44 -15.57 2.16 -9.99
N LYS A 45 -16.78 1.60 -9.85
CA LYS A 45 -18.02 2.39 -9.81
C LYS A 45 -18.11 3.25 -8.54
N PRO A 46 -18.91 4.34 -8.54
CA PRO A 46 -19.03 5.24 -7.39
C PRO A 46 -19.39 4.54 -6.08
N GLU A 47 -20.30 3.57 -6.12
CA GLU A 47 -20.71 2.76 -4.97
C GLU A 47 -19.58 1.89 -4.41
N MET A 48 -18.70 1.38 -5.25
CA MET A 48 -17.54 0.57 -4.84
C MET A 48 -16.49 1.44 -4.14
N ILE A 49 -16.23 2.63 -4.70
CA ILE A 49 -15.35 3.63 -4.09
C ILE A 49 -15.89 4.04 -2.72
N ARG A 50 -17.20 4.32 -2.61
CA ARG A 50 -17.84 4.69 -1.33
C ARG A 50 -17.83 3.54 -0.32
N ALA A 51 -18.01 2.30 -0.77
CA ALA A 51 -17.98 1.13 0.09
C ALA A 51 -16.61 0.95 0.78
N MET A 52 -15.52 1.28 0.07
CA MET A 52 -14.15 1.04 0.53
C MET A 52 -13.40 2.30 0.99
N GLY A 53 -13.89 3.49 0.67
CA GLY A 53 -13.23 4.76 1.00
C GLY A 53 -13.35 5.19 2.46
N ASP A 54 -14.41 4.76 3.16
CA ASP A 54 -14.54 4.95 4.61
C ASP A 54 -14.00 3.73 5.36
N LYS A 55 -13.03 3.92 6.26
CA LYS A 55 -12.36 2.81 6.96
C LYS A 55 -13.31 1.97 7.79
N ALA A 56 -14.31 2.57 8.44
CA ALA A 56 -15.27 1.83 9.26
C ALA A 56 -16.20 0.97 8.38
N ASN A 57 -16.71 1.54 7.29
CA ASN A 57 -17.53 0.82 6.32
C ASN A 57 -16.74 -0.29 5.59
N ALA A 58 -15.50 0.00 5.20
CA ALA A 58 -14.58 -0.98 4.60
C ALA A 58 -14.32 -2.16 5.55
N LYS A 59 -13.98 -1.87 6.82
CA LYS A 59 -13.76 -2.91 7.85
C LYS A 59 -15.02 -3.75 8.06
N LYS A 60 -16.20 -3.13 8.11
CA LYS A 60 -17.49 -3.84 8.24
C LYS A 60 -17.78 -4.73 7.04
N THR A 61 -17.59 -4.21 5.83
CA THR A 61 -17.78 -4.93 4.55
C THR A 61 -16.87 -6.15 4.47
N MET A 62 -15.59 -5.97 4.80
CA MET A 62 -14.59 -7.03 4.83
C MET A 62 -14.89 -8.08 5.89
N LYS A 63 -15.24 -7.67 7.11
CA LYS A 63 -15.64 -8.58 8.21
C LYS A 63 -16.85 -9.43 7.82
N ASN A 64 -17.88 -8.83 7.20
CA ASN A 64 -19.07 -9.54 6.73
C ASN A 64 -18.76 -10.55 5.61
N SER A 65 -17.67 -10.32 4.88
CA SER A 65 -17.22 -11.18 3.77
C SER A 65 -16.25 -12.28 4.22
N GLY A 66 -16.07 -12.44 5.54
CA GLY A 66 -15.16 -13.43 6.12
C GLY A 66 -13.68 -13.06 6.00
N VAL A 67 -13.36 -11.81 5.60
CA VAL A 67 -11.99 -11.32 5.57
C VAL A 67 -11.56 -10.97 7.01
N PRO A 68 -10.45 -11.54 7.52
CA PRO A 68 -9.96 -11.20 8.85
C PRO A 68 -9.67 -9.70 8.96
N THR A 69 -10.26 -9.03 9.95
CA THR A 69 -9.96 -7.63 10.30
C THR A 69 -9.27 -7.59 11.66
N ILE A 70 -8.53 -6.53 11.98
CA ILE A 70 -7.91 -6.36 13.31
C ILE A 70 -9.00 -6.52 14.40
N PRO A 71 -8.91 -7.57 15.24
CA PRO A 71 -9.85 -7.79 16.32
C PRO A 71 -9.82 -6.60 17.28
N GLY A 72 -10.99 -6.20 17.77
CA GLY A 72 -11.11 -5.03 18.64
C GLY A 72 -12.46 -4.96 19.31
N SER A 73 -12.65 -3.94 20.13
CA SER A 73 -13.96 -3.57 20.66
C SER A 73 -14.88 -3.09 19.54
N ASP A 74 -16.17 -3.42 19.64
CA ASP A 74 -17.20 -2.90 18.73
C ASP A 74 -17.59 -1.46 19.16
N GLY A 75 -16.61 -0.55 19.10
CA GLY A 75 -16.74 0.85 19.53
C GLY A 75 -15.98 1.17 20.81
N LEU A 76 -16.45 2.21 21.50
CA LEU A 76 -15.90 2.68 22.77
C LEU A 76 -16.14 1.65 23.88
N VAL A 77 -15.16 1.51 24.76
CA VAL A 77 -15.22 0.65 25.94
C VAL A 77 -15.46 1.54 27.16
N ASN A 78 -16.48 1.23 27.96
CA ASN A 78 -16.91 2.13 29.03
C ASN A 78 -16.26 1.79 30.38
N THR A 79 -15.93 0.52 30.60
CA THR A 79 -15.40 0.02 31.87
C THR A 79 -14.12 -0.78 31.67
N MET A 80 -13.26 -0.79 32.69
CA MET A 80 -12.02 -1.55 32.68
C MET A 80 -12.29 -3.06 32.64
N ASP A 81 -13.34 -3.54 33.30
CA ASP A 81 -13.69 -4.97 33.28
C ASP A 81 -14.11 -5.44 31.88
N GLU A 82 -14.92 -4.65 31.19
CA GLU A 82 -15.26 -4.88 29.77
C GLU A 82 -13.99 -4.90 28.91
N ALA A 83 -13.07 -3.96 29.17
CA ALA A 83 -11.80 -3.85 28.46
C ALA A 83 -10.93 -5.10 28.61
N ILE A 84 -10.80 -5.62 29.83
CA ILE A 84 -10.05 -6.83 30.15
C ILE A 84 -10.70 -8.07 29.52
N LEU A 85 -12.04 -8.18 29.52
CA LEU A 85 -12.77 -9.27 28.86
C LEU A 85 -12.51 -9.28 27.35
N ILE A 86 -12.55 -8.11 26.72
CA ILE A 86 -12.24 -7.96 25.28
C ILE A 86 -10.79 -8.32 25.02
N ALA A 87 -9.84 -7.85 25.83
CA ALA A 87 -8.43 -8.14 25.67
C ALA A 87 -8.11 -9.64 25.81
N ASN A 88 -8.73 -10.33 26.76
CA ASN A 88 -8.60 -11.77 26.92
C ASN A 88 -9.20 -12.56 25.75
N LYS A 89 -10.29 -12.09 25.15
CA LYS A 89 -10.87 -12.67 23.94
C LYS A 89 -9.97 -12.48 22.71
N ILE A 90 -9.39 -11.28 22.56
CA ILE A 90 -8.45 -10.93 21.46
C ILE A 90 -7.09 -11.62 21.64
N LYS A 91 -6.75 -11.94 22.89
CA LYS A 91 -5.44 -12.37 23.39
C LYS A 91 -4.40 -11.24 23.30
N TYR A 92 -3.60 -11.11 24.36
CA TYR A 92 -2.51 -10.14 24.42
C TYR A 92 -1.41 -10.39 23.34
N PRO A 93 -0.61 -9.37 22.99
CA PRO A 93 -0.77 -7.97 23.40
C PRO A 93 -1.94 -7.28 22.69
N VAL A 94 -2.51 -6.28 23.36
CA VAL A 94 -3.55 -5.39 22.80
C VAL A 94 -3.07 -3.94 22.88
N ILE A 95 -3.68 -3.07 22.10
CA ILE A 95 -3.44 -1.63 22.15
C ILE A 95 -4.73 -0.92 22.50
N LEU A 96 -4.65 -0.07 23.53
CA LEU A 96 -5.72 0.85 23.89
C LEU A 96 -5.48 2.16 23.14
N LYS A 97 -6.51 2.68 22.47
CA LYS A 97 -6.43 3.90 21.66
C LYS A 97 -7.54 4.88 22.05
N ALA A 98 -7.19 6.14 22.22
CA ALA A 98 -8.16 7.22 22.41
C ALA A 98 -8.92 7.55 21.11
N THR A 99 -10.21 7.91 21.20
CA THR A 99 -11.03 8.32 20.03
C THR A 99 -10.49 9.53 19.29
N ALA A 100 -9.88 10.47 20.02
CA ALA A 100 -9.36 11.71 19.47
C ALA A 100 -7.82 11.74 19.31
N GLY A 101 -7.13 10.60 19.53
CA GLY A 101 -5.67 10.52 19.49
C GLY A 101 -5.09 10.42 18.08
N GLY A 102 -4.35 11.45 17.64
CA GLY A 102 -3.56 11.44 16.40
C GLY A 102 -2.05 11.42 16.67
N GLY A 103 -1.28 10.73 15.83
CA GLY A 103 0.19 10.83 15.80
C GLY A 103 0.93 10.20 16.99
N GLY A 104 0.46 9.06 17.52
CA GLY A 104 1.15 8.36 18.62
C GLY A 104 0.62 8.66 20.02
N ARG A 105 -0.14 9.75 20.19
CA ARG A 105 -0.66 10.20 21.49
C ARG A 105 -1.92 9.44 21.88
N GLY A 106 -2.09 9.15 23.18
CA GLY A 106 -3.24 8.41 23.70
C GLY A 106 -3.28 6.92 23.29
N MET A 107 -2.14 6.33 22.96
CA MET A 107 -2.02 4.89 22.69
C MET A 107 -1.21 4.18 23.79
N ARG A 108 -1.67 3.01 24.24
CA ARG A 108 -0.96 2.18 25.24
C ARG A 108 -0.98 0.72 24.82
N ILE A 109 0.20 0.12 24.70
CA ILE A 109 0.35 -1.32 24.48
C ILE A 109 0.24 -2.02 25.82
N ILE A 110 -0.65 -3.00 25.91
CA ILE A 110 -0.91 -3.78 27.10
C ILE A 110 -0.51 -5.23 26.79
N ARG A 111 0.40 -5.79 27.58
CA ARG A 111 0.95 -7.15 27.35
C ARG A 111 0.35 -8.20 28.29
N SER A 112 -0.26 -7.77 29.38
CA SER A 112 -0.90 -8.64 30.35
C SER A 112 -1.97 -7.89 31.15
N ASP A 113 -2.85 -8.63 31.84
CA ASP A 113 -3.87 -8.06 32.73
C ASP A 113 -3.26 -7.13 33.81
N LYS A 114 -2.03 -7.41 34.26
CA LYS A 114 -1.34 -6.61 35.29
C LYS A 114 -1.00 -5.19 34.82
N ASP A 115 -0.81 -5.00 33.52
CA ASP A 115 -0.45 -3.72 32.93
C ASP A 115 -1.69 -2.86 32.61
N PHE A 116 -2.89 -3.48 32.71
CA PHE A 116 -4.11 -2.92 32.16
C PHE A 116 -4.60 -1.69 32.92
N GLU A 117 -4.61 -1.74 34.25
CA GLU A 117 -5.12 -0.65 35.10
C GLU A 117 -4.34 0.65 34.88
N ASN A 118 -3.01 0.56 34.88
CA ASN A 118 -2.13 1.69 34.64
C ASN A 118 -2.32 2.25 33.22
N ALA A 119 -2.40 1.38 32.21
CA ALA A 119 -2.61 1.78 30.82
C ALA A 119 -3.97 2.46 30.62
N TRP A 120 -5.03 1.92 31.22
CA TRP A 120 -6.39 2.45 31.15
C TRP A 120 -6.48 3.87 31.72
N ASN A 121 -6.02 4.05 32.97
CA ASN A 121 -6.06 5.34 33.65
C ASN A 121 -5.21 6.39 32.91
N SER A 122 -4.02 5.99 32.46
CA SER A 122 -3.11 6.88 31.73
C SER A 122 -3.71 7.34 30.40
N ALA A 123 -4.25 6.42 29.60
CA ALA A 123 -4.79 6.75 28.28
C ALA A 123 -6.04 7.64 28.36
N ARG A 124 -6.97 7.34 29.28
CA ARG A 124 -8.17 8.17 29.50
C ARG A 124 -7.83 9.57 30.02
N SER A 125 -6.88 9.66 30.95
CA SER A 125 -6.42 10.97 31.45
C SER A 125 -5.77 11.80 30.35
N GLU A 126 -4.93 11.20 29.51
CA GLU A 126 -4.29 11.89 28.37
C GLU A 126 -5.32 12.34 27.34
N ALA A 127 -6.27 11.48 26.97
CA ALA A 127 -7.34 11.78 26.03
C ALA A 127 -8.21 12.96 26.53
N LYS A 128 -8.61 12.92 27.81
CA LYS A 128 -9.39 13.98 28.44
C LYS A 128 -8.68 15.32 28.44
N ILE A 129 -7.38 15.33 28.75
CA ILE A 129 -6.58 16.56 28.80
C ILE A 129 -6.37 17.13 27.39
N ALA A 130 -6.04 16.26 26.43
CA ALA A 130 -5.69 16.70 25.08
C ALA A 130 -6.90 17.06 24.21
N PHE A 131 -8.04 16.40 24.42
CA PHE A 131 -9.16 16.46 23.49
C PHE A 131 -10.54 16.65 24.14
N GLY A 132 -10.62 16.70 25.49
CA GLY A 132 -11.88 16.84 26.21
C GLY A 132 -12.78 15.60 26.16
N ASP A 133 -12.30 14.50 25.55
CA ASP A 133 -13.00 13.22 25.39
C ASP A 133 -12.12 12.11 26.00
N ASP A 134 -12.67 11.32 26.92
CA ASP A 134 -11.98 10.22 27.57
C ASP A 134 -12.36 8.85 27.00
N GLY A 135 -13.04 8.83 25.84
CA GLY A 135 -13.35 7.65 25.07
C GLY A 135 -12.11 6.88 24.63
N VAL A 136 -12.11 5.58 24.90
CA VAL A 136 -11.06 4.65 24.48
C VAL A 136 -11.67 3.41 23.84
N TYR A 137 -10.96 2.82 22.88
CA TYR A 137 -11.29 1.55 22.26
C TYR A 137 -10.05 0.64 22.26
N ILE A 138 -10.27 -0.66 22.05
CA ILE A 138 -9.23 -1.69 22.13
C ILE A 138 -9.10 -2.36 20.78
N GLU A 139 -7.86 -2.59 20.35
CA GLU A 139 -7.55 -3.42 19.20
C GLU A 139 -6.43 -4.41 19.53
N LYS A 140 -6.33 -5.49 18.75
CA LYS A 140 -5.14 -6.33 18.76
C LYS A 140 -3.92 -5.47 18.42
N TYR A 141 -2.87 -5.59 19.23
CA TYR A 141 -1.58 -5.01 18.86
C TYR A 141 -0.88 -5.99 17.92
N VAL A 142 -0.66 -5.55 16.68
CA VAL A 142 0.03 -6.35 15.66
C VAL A 142 1.52 -6.14 15.86
N GLU A 143 2.21 -7.16 16.39
CA GLU A 143 3.65 -7.11 16.65
C GLU A 143 4.44 -7.34 15.37
N GLU A 144 5.51 -6.55 15.20
CA GLU A 144 6.41 -6.58 14.06
C GLU A 144 5.66 -6.68 12.71
N PRO A 145 4.66 -5.80 12.48
CA PRO A 145 3.77 -5.99 11.36
C PRO A 145 4.50 -5.77 10.05
N ARG A 146 4.22 -6.63 9.10
CA ARG A 146 4.52 -6.46 7.69
C ARG A 146 3.32 -5.91 6.96
N HIS A 147 3.60 -5.07 5.96
CA HIS A 147 2.60 -4.61 5.03
C HIS A 147 2.62 -5.57 3.84
N ILE A 148 1.63 -6.45 3.75
CA ILE A 148 1.47 -7.36 2.61
C ILE A 148 0.13 -7.09 1.95
N GLU A 149 0.14 -6.98 0.63
CA GLU A 149 -1.04 -6.61 -0.13
C GLU A 149 -1.29 -7.60 -1.26
N ILE A 150 -2.55 -7.83 -1.62
CA ILE A 150 -2.95 -8.76 -2.68
C ILE A 150 -3.52 -7.97 -3.85
N GLN A 151 -2.89 -8.11 -5.02
CA GLN A 151 -3.40 -7.59 -6.27
C GLN A 151 -4.64 -8.38 -6.70
N ILE A 152 -5.70 -7.67 -7.08
CA ILE A 152 -6.91 -8.26 -7.64
C ILE A 152 -7.27 -7.63 -8.98
N VAL A 153 -8.04 -8.37 -9.77
CA VAL A 153 -8.78 -7.85 -10.92
C VAL A 153 -10.19 -8.44 -10.91
N GLY A 154 -11.18 -7.60 -11.20
CA GLY A 154 -12.57 -8.00 -11.37
C GLY A 154 -13.17 -7.49 -12.68
N ASP A 155 -14.08 -8.26 -13.27
CA ASP A 155 -14.76 -7.91 -14.52
C ASP A 155 -16.23 -7.52 -14.32
N LEU A 156 -16.87 -7.08 -15.40
CA LEU A 156 -18.29 -6.69 -15.42
C LEU A 156 -19.27 -7.85 -15.17
N PHE A 157 -18.78 -9.09 -15.18
CA PHE A 157 -19.59 -10.31 -15.04
C PHE A 157 -19.52 -10.89 -13.62
N GLY A 158 -18.84 -10.21 -12.70
CA GLY A 158 -18.66 -10.63 -11.31
C GLY A 158 -17.55 -11.65 -11.10
N THR A 159 -16.73 -11.92 -12.13
CA THR A 159 -15.54 -12.75 -11.98
C THR A 159 -14.45 -11.93 -11.30
N VAL A 160 -13.76 -12.53 -10.33
CA VAL A 160 -12.64 -11.93 -9.61
C VAL A 160 -11.54 -12.96 -9.44
N CYS A 161 -10.29 -12.58 -9.70
CA CYS A 161 -9.10 -13.37 -9.39
C CYS A 161 -8.01 -12.52 -8.73
N HIS A 162 -7.10 -13.15 -7.98
CA HIS A 162 -5.90 -12.49 -7.49
C HIS A 162 -4.70 -12.70 -8.41
N LEU A 163 -3.80 -11.73 -8.42
CA LEU A 163 -2.58 -11.70 -9.23
C LEU A 163 -1.32 -11.79 -8.35
N SER A 164 -1.49 -12.35 -7.16
CA SER A 164 -0.51 -12.56 -6.09
C SER A 164 -0.26 -11.35 -5.19
N GLU A 165 0.65 -11.52 -4.25
CA GLU A 165 1.01 -10.57 -3.21
C GLU A 165 2.17 -9.65 -3.58
N ARG A 166 2.29 -8.55 -2.83
CA ARG A 166 3.50 -7.74 -2.69
C ARG A 166 3.82 -7.50 -1.22
N ASP A 167 5.10 -7.45 -0.88
CA ASP A 167 5.59 -6.95 0.40
C ASP A 167 5.97 -5.48 0.24
N CYS A 168 5.28 -4.61 0.96
CA CYS A 168 5.47 -3.16 0.93
C CYS A 168 5.93 -2.63 2.30
N THR A 169 6.60 -3.49 3.08
CA THR A 169 6.92 -3.21 4.49
C THR A 169 7.99 -2.13 4.65
N ILE A 170 8.89 -1.96 3.67
CA ILE A 170 9.93 -0.93 3.71
C ILE A 170 9.30 0.43 3.41
N GLN A 171 9.02 1.17 4.47
CA GLN A 171 8.31 2.44 4.41
C GLN A 171 8.90 3.50 5.34
N ARG A 172 8.74 4.77 4.97
CA ARG A 172 9.04 5.95 5.80
C ARG A 172 7.78 6.74 6.07
N ARG A 173 7.40 6.95 7.33
CA ARG A 173 6.18 7.71 7.69
C ARG A 173 4.95 7.25 6.89
N HIS A 174 4.78 5.92 6.77
CA HIS A 174 3.72 5.28 5.99
C HIS A 174 3.79 5.46 4.46
N GLN A 175 4.88 6.01 3.92
CA GLN A 175 5.16 6.04 2.48
C GLN A 175 6.07 4.88 2.12
N LYS A 176 5.60 4.01 1.21
CA LYS A 176 6.36 2.87 0.70
C LYS A 176 7.59 3.39 -0.08
N LEU A 177 8.75 2.75 0.10
CA LEU A 177 10.00 3.11 -0.57
C LEU A 177 10.54 1.97 -1.44
N LEU A 178 10.37 0.74 -0.97
CA LEU A 178 10.70 -0.47 -1.71
C LEU A 178 9.58 -1.49 -1.56
N GLU A 179 9.23 -2.10 -2.68
CA GLU A 179 8.21 -3.13 -2.79
C GLU A 179 8.81 -4.37 -3.47
N GLU A 180 8.43 -5.56 -3.02
CA GLU A 180 8.91 -6.80 -3.63
C GLU A 180 7.82 -7.87 -3.74
N THR A 181 7.98 -8.76 -4.73
CA THR A 181 7.14 -9.95 -4.87
C THR A 181 7.99 -11.13 -5.35
N PRO A 182 7.78 -12.35 -4.82
CA PRO A 182 6.94 -12.67 -3.67
C PRO A 182 7.47 -12.02 -2.37
N SER A 183 6.61 -11.91 -1.36
CA SER A 183 7.07 -11.50 -0.02
C SER A 183 8.01 -12.56 0.57
N PRO A 184 9.12 -12.19 1.24
CA PRO A 184 10.05 -13.15 1.82
C PRO A 184 9.47 -13.97 2.99
N VAL A 185 8.35 -13.55 3.58
CA VAL A 185 7.64 -14.34 4.60
C VAL A 185 6.49 -15.18 4.02
N MET A 186 6.22 -15.07 2.72
CA MET A 186 5.08 -15.73 2.13
C MET A 186 5.31 -17.23 2.00
N THR A 187 4.33 -18.00 2.46
CA THR A 187 4.23 -19.45 2.21
C THR A 187 3.05 -19.71 1.27
N ASP A 188 3.03 -20.86 0.60
CA ASP A 188 1.91 -21.23 -0.28
C ASP A 188 0.59 -21.27 0.48
N ALA A 189 0.60 -21.81 1.71
CA ALA A 189 -0.58 -21.86 2.56
C ALA A 189 -1.07 -20.46 2.96
N LEU A 190 -0.16 -19.53 3.26
CA LEU A 190 -0.53 -18.15 3.58
C LEU A 190 -1.07 -17.43 2.34
N ARG A 191 -0.41 -17.59 1.19
CA ARG A 191 -0.84 -17.01 -0.09
C ARG A 191 -2.23 -17.45 -0.49
N GLU A 192 -2.54 -18.75 -0.35
CA GLU A 192 -3.87 -19.28 -0.61
C GLU A 192 -4.93 -18.69 0.32
N LYS A 193 -4.63 -18.54 1.61
CA LYS A 193 -5.55 -17.95 2.58
C LYS A 193 -5.80 -16.46 2.29
N MET A 194 -4.74 -15.70 2.08
CA MET A 194 -4.81 -14.26 1.79
C MET A 194 -5.47 -13.99 0.44
N GLY A 195 -5.12 -14.76 -0.60
CA GLY A 195 -5.72 -14.68 -1.93
C GLY A 195 -7.22 -14.96 -1.91
N LYS A 196 -7.66 -16.00 -1.18
CA LYS A 196 -9.10 -16.30 -0.99
C LYS A 196 -9.81 -15.18 -0.24
N ALA A 197 -9.21 -14.65 0.83
CA ALA A 197 -9.78 -13.54 1.58
C ALA A 197 -9.91 -12.28 0.71
N ALA A 198 -8.87 -11.92 -0.05
CA ALA A 198 -8.90 -10.79 -0.96
C ALA A 198 -9.99 -10.94 -2.04
N MET A 199 -10.09 -12.11 -2.68
CA MET A 199 -11.15 -12.38 -3.65
C MET A 199 -12.54 -12.32 -3.02
N ALA A 200 -12.74 -12.82 -1.79
CA ALA A 200 -14.02 -12.76 -1.09
C ALA A 200 -14.42 -11.29 -0.81
N GLY A 201 -13.49 -10.48 -0.32
CA GLY A 201 -13.70 -9.04 -0.12
C GLY A 201 -14.10 -8.31 -1.40
N ALA A 202 -13.35 -8.54 -2.48
CA ALA A 202 -13.64 -7.95 -3.79
C ALA A 202 -14.97 -8.40 -4.39
N LYS A 203 -15.31 -9.69 -4.29
CA LYS A 203 -16.61 -10.22 -4.76
C LYS A 203 -17.78 -9.62 -4.00
N SER A 204 -17.64 -9.34 -2.70
CA SER A 204 -18.71 -8.78 -1.88
C SER A 204 -19.20 -7.40 -2.35
N ILE A 205 -18.34 -6.65 -3.04
CA ILE A 205 -18.64 -5.33 -3.61
C ILE A 205 -18.80 -5.36 -5.13
N ASN A 206 -18.85 -6.55 -5.74
CA ASN A 206 -18.84 -6.76 -7.19
C ASN A 206 -17.73 -5.97 -7.89
N TYR A 207 -16.51 -6.00 -7.32
CA TYR A 207 -15.42 -5.12 -7.71
C TYR A 207 -15.12 -5.19 -9.22
N LEU A 208 -14.98 -4.03 -9.86
CA LEU A 208 -14.63 -3.87 -11.26
C LEU A 208 -13.28 -3.17 -11.39
N GLY A 209 -12.43 -3.69 -12.26
CA GLY A 209 -11.12 -3.12 -12.55
C GLY A 209 -9.99 -3.77 -11.76
N VAL A 210 -8.87 -3.06 -11.68
CA VAL A 210 -7.67 -3.46 -10.96
C VAL A 210 -7.62 -2.70 -9.64
N GLY A 211 -7.39 -3.43 -8.56
CA GLY A 211 -7.34 -2.88 -7.21
C GLY A 211 -6.51 -3.74 -6.29
N THR A 212 -6.27 -3.26 -5.08
CA THR A 212 -5.41 -3.95 -4.11
C THR A 212 -6.05 -3.99 -2.75
N ILE A 213 -5.98 -5.14 -2.09
CA ILE A 213 -6.40 -5.30 -0.70
C ILE A 213 -5.15 -5.43 0.17
N GLU A 214 -4.97 -4.48 1.08
CA GLU A 214 -3.81 -4.38 1.97
C GLU A 214 -4.08 -5.07 3.31
N PHE A 215 -3.07 -5.78 3.81
CA PHE A 215 -3.10 -6.50 5.07
C PHE A 215 -1.88 -6.15 5.93
N LEU A 216 -2.08 -6.15 7.23
CA LEU A 216 -0.99 -6.30 8.20
C LEU A 216 -0.79 -7.77 8.49
N VAL A 217 0.44 -8.26 8.36
CA VAL A 217 0.82 -9.65 8.70
C VAL A 217 1.76 -9.61 9.89
N ASP A 218 1.38 -10.29 10.98
CA ASP A 218 2.19 -10.35 12.19
C ASP A 218 3.31 -11.40 12.11
N LYS A 219 4.17 -11.41 13.13
CA LYS A 219 5.28 -12.38 13.28
C LYS A 219 4.84 -13.86 13.28
N ASP A 220 3.57 -14.13 13.59
CA ASP A 220 3.00 -15.49 13.67
C ASP A 220 2.21 -15.84 12.39
N LEU A 221 2.33 -15.02 11.33
CA LEU A 221 1.67 -15.14 10.02
C LEU A 221 0.14 -15.05 10.08
N ASN A 222 -0.42 -14.42 11.13
CA ASN A 222 -1.80 -13.97 11.10
C ASN A 222 -1.88 -12.69 10.27
N PHE A 223 -2.93 -12.56 9.45
CA PHE A 223 -3.13 -11.40 8.60
C PHE A 223 -4.44 -10.71 8.93
N TYR A 224 -4.45 -9.38 8.79
CA TYR A 224 -5.58 -8.54 9.14
C TYR A 224 -5.76 -7.46 8.07
N PHE A 225 -6.96 -7.35 7.52
CA PHE A 225 -7.34 -6.31 6.57
C PHE A 225 -7.07 -4.92 7.16
N MET A 226 -6.40 -4.10 6.35
CA MET A 226 -6.04 -2.73 6.70
C MET A 226 -6.87 -1.75 5.86
N GLU A 227 -6.74 -1.83 4.55
CA GLU A 227 -7.49 -1.01 3.60
C GLU A 227 -7.56 -1.67 2.22
N MET A 228 -8.32 -1.07 1.33
CA MET A 228 -8.37 -1.45 -0.08
C MET A 228 -8.17 -0.21 -0.92
N ASN A 229 -7.14 -0.20 -1.76
CA ASN A 229 -7.00 0.84 -2.77
C ASN A 229 -7.80 0.42 -4.00
N THR A 230 -8.79 1.24 -4.34
CA THR A 230 -9.74 0.95 -5.42
C THR A 230 -9.22 1.45 -6.76
N ARG A 231 -7.93 1.23 -7.03
CA ARG A 231 -7.19 1.75 -8.19
C ARG A 231 -5.92 0.94 -8.42
N ILE A 232 -5.25 1.17 -9.54
CA ILE A 232 -3.87 0.76 -9.74
C ILE A 232 -2.96 1.41 -8.68
N GLN A 233 -1.89 0.71 -8.28
CA GLN A 233 -0.87 1.22 -7.36
C GLN A 233 0.44 1.49 -8.10
N VAL A 234 1.36 2.21 -7.45
CA VAL A 234 2.65 2.62 -8.04
C VAL A 234 3.49 1.37 -8.35
N GLU A 235 3.50 0.44 -7.40
CA GLU A 235 4.22 -0.82 -7.33
C GLU A 235 3.59 -1.97 -8.13
N HIS A 236 2.58 -1.71 -8.97
CA HIS A 236 2.01 -2.74 -9.85
C HIS A 236 3.04 -3.43 -10.77
N PRO A 237 4.14 -2.79 -11.25
CA PRO A 237 5.10 -3.45 -12.13
C PRO A 237 5.76 -4.68 -11.54
N VAL A 238 6.03 -4.73 -10.22
CA VAL A 238 6.66 -5.93 -9.64
C VAL A 238 5.77 -7.15 -9.82
N THR A 239 4.44 -6.97 -9.74
CA THR A 239 3.47 -8.02 -10.04
C THR A 239 3.48 -8.37 -11.53
N GLU A 240 3.49 -7.38 -12.43
CA GLU A 240 3.53 -7.61 -13.88
C GLU A 240 4.72 -8.48 -14.29
N GLU A 241 5.91 -8.16 -13.78
CA GLU A 241 7.16 -8.85 -14.13
C GLU A 241 7.15 -10.33 -13.71
N VAL A 242 6.60 -10.65 -12.54
CA VAL A 242 6.64 -12.04 -12.02
C VAL A 242 5.53 -12.92 -12.55
N ILE A 243 4.42 -12.36 -13.02
CA ILE A 243 3.31 -13.14 -13.60
C ILE A 243 3.29 -13.09 -15.14
N GLY A 244 3.95 -12.10 -15.74
CA GLY A 244 3.96 -11.86 -17.19
C GLY A 244 2.63 -11.35 -17.72
N TYR A 245 1.98 -10.43 -17.01
CA TYR A 245 0.65 -9.92 -17.34
C TYR A 245 0.60 -8.39 -17.17
N ASP A 246 0.01 -7.69 -18.13
CA ASP A 246 -0.07 -6.23 -18.17
C ASP A 246 -1.37 -5.77 -17.49
N LEU A 247 -1.23 -5.12 -16.34
CA LEU A 247 -2.33 -4.75 -15.47
C LEU A 247 -3.09 -3.53 -15.99
N VAL A 248 -2.38 -2.55 -16.56
CA VAL A 248 -3.02 -1.35 -17.13
C VAL A 248 -3.86 -1.72 -18.35
N LYS A 249 -3.33 -2.60 -19.21
CA LYS A 249 -4.09 -3.16 -20.34
C LYS A 249 -5.29 -3.97 -19.86
N GLU A 250 -5.14 -4.77 -18.82
CA GLU A 250 -6.27 -5.54 -18.29
C GLU A 250 -7.35 -4.64 -17.68
N GLN A 251 -6.95 -3.57 -16.99
CA GLN A 251 -7.87 -2.57 -16.48
C GLN A 251 -8.71 -1.97 -17.62
N ILE A 252 -8.11 -1.61 -18.76
CA ILE A 252 -8.86 -1.10 -19.92
C ILE A 252 -9.81 -2.16 -20.51
N LYS A 253 -9.34 -3.40 -20.65
CA LYS A 253 -10.13 -4.51 -21.21
C LYS A 253 -11.38 -4.82 -20.40
N VAL A 254 -11.27 -4.93 -19.07
CA VAL A 254 -12.42 -5.29 -18.23
C VAL A 254 -13.50 -4.21 -18.25
N HIS A 255 -13.11 -2.93 -18.35
CA HIS A 255 -14.05 -1.83 -18.53
C HIS A 255 -14.65 -1.80 -19.94
N SER A 256 -13.98 -2.39 -20.92
CA SER A 256 -14.46 -2.56 -22.29
C SER A 256 -15.35 -3.81 -22.47
N GLY A 257 -15.74 -4.50 -21.39
CA GLY A 257 -16.61 -5.68 -21.45
C GLY A 257 -15.91 -6.99 -21.81
N ILE A 258 -14.58 -7.04 -21.79
CA ILE A 258 -13.83 -8.28 -22.01
C ILE A 258 -13.76 -9.05 -20.69
N PRO A 259 -14.29 -10.30 -20.62
CA PRO A 259 -14.25 -11.09 -19.40
C PRO A 259 -12.83 -11.55 -19.08
N ILE A 260 -12.54 -11.67 -17.78
CA ILE A 260 -11.28 -12.29 -17.34
C ILE A 260 -11.43 -13.81 -17.29
N SER A 261 -10.31 -14.53 -17.39
CA SER A 261 -10.31 -16.00 -17.28
C SER A 261 -10.75 -16.54 -15.91
N GLY A 262 -10.70 -15.69 -14.87
CA GLY A 262 -10.92 -16.09 -13.47
C GLY A 262 -9.77 -16.89 -12.85
N LYS A 263 -8.69 -17.15 -13.60
CA LYS A 263 -7.50 -17.85 -13.11
C LYS A 263 -6.69 -16.93 -12.19
N CYS A 264 -6.31 -17.45 -11.01
CA CYS A 264 -5.33 -16.79 -10.15
C CYS A 264 -3.90 -16.97 -10.68
N TYR A 265 -3.09 -15.92 -10.55
CA TYR A 265 -1.69 -15.91 -10.98
C TYR A 265 -0.76 -15.89 -9.77
N TYR A 266 0.38 -16.56 -9.93
CA TYR A 266 1.40 -16.75 -8.90
C TYR A 266 2.76 -16.34 -9.47
N PRO A 267 3.65 -15.78 -8.63
CA PRO A 267 4.97 -15.32 -9.04
C PRO A 267 5.80 -16.50 -9.55
N LYS A 268 6.43 -16.31 -10.72
CA LYS A 268 7.37 -17.27 -11.32
C LYS A 268 8.84 -16.89 -11.09
N MET A 269 9.07 -15.66 -10.65
CA MET A 269 10.37 -15.03 -10.42
C MET A 269 10.26 -14.11 -9.20
N VAL A 270 11.36 -13.43 -8.86
CA VAL A 270 11.37 -12.36 -7.86
C VAL A 270 11.52 -11.03 -8.56
N SER A 271 10.74 -10.03 -8.15
CA SER A 271 10.86 -8.65 -8.62
C SER A 271 10.85 -7.67 -7.46
N MET A 272 11.68 -6.63 -7.55
CA MET A 272 11.79 -5.53 -6.59
C MET A 272 11.64 -4.21 -7.31
N GLU A 273 10.91 -3.27 -6.72
CA GLU A 273 10.81 -1.88 -7.17
C GLU A 273 11.42 -0.95 -6.11
N CYS A 274 12.31 -0.07 -6.55
CA CYS A 274 12.83 1.05 -5.77
C CYS A 274 12.21 2.34 -6.28
N ARG A 275 11.58 3.12 -5.39
CA ARG A 275 11.10 4.46 -5.71
C ARG A 275 12.25 5.47 -5.68
N ILE A 276 12.63 5.97 -6.85
CA ILE A 276 13.66 7.00 -7.00
C ILE A 276 12.98 8.36 -6.85
N ASN A 277 13.15 9.00 -5.70
CA ASN A 277 12.52 10.26 -5.36
C ASN A 277 13.55 11.40 -5.30
N ALA A 278 13.12 12.61 -5.61
CA ALA A 278 13.85 13.87 -5.46
C ALA A 278 13.87 14.28 -3.97
N GLU A 279 14.61 13.53 -3.16
CA GLU A 279 14.76 13.75 -1.71
C GLU A 279 16.21 13.50 -1.31
N ASP A 280 16.66 14.10 -0.20
CA ASP A 280 18.00 13.90 0.37
C ASP A 280 17.97 12.99 1.60
N PRO A 281 18.26 11.68 1.48
CA PRO A 281 18.22 10.74 2.59
C PRO A 281 19.15 11.10 3.77
N PHE A 282 20.26 11.80 3.53
CA PHE A 282 21.21 12.20 4.58
C PHE A 282 20.65 13.32 5.46
N ARG A 283 19.68 14.08 4.93
CA ARG A 283 18.98 15.15 5.65
C ARG A 283 17.56 14.77 6.03
N GLY A 284 17.34 13.50 6.36
CA GLY A 284 16.02 13.02 6.77
C GLY A 284 15.01 13.01 5.63
N PHE A 285 15.47 12.79 4.40
CA PHE A 285 14.72 12.83 3.14
C PHE A 285 13.87 14.10 3.00
N THR A 286 14.54 15.25 3.12
CA THR A 286 13.97 16.54 2.71
C THR A 286 13.80 16.57 1.19
N PRO A 287 12.69 17.10 0.66
CA PRO A 287 12.50 17.27 -0.77
C PRO A 287 13.63 18.08 -1.42
N SER A 288 14.02 17.68 -2.63
CA SER A 288 15.09 18.30 -3.43
C SER A 288 14.57 18.67 -4.83
N PRO A 289 13.62 19.61 -4.96
CA PRO A 289 13.19 20.10 -6.26
C PRO A 289 14.34 20.84 -6.97
N GLY A 290 14.34 20.83 -8.30
CA GLY A 290 15.41 21.42 -9.09
C GLY A 290 15.46 20.86 -10.51
N THR A 291 16.44 21.32 -11.28
CA THR A 291 16.63 20.88 -12.67
C THR A 291 17.57 19.68 -12.71
N ILE A 292 17.13 18.61 -13.35
CA ILE A 292 17.98 17.46 -13.66
C ILE A 292 18.92 17.86 -14.79
N THR A 293 20.22 17.87 -14.53
CA THR A 293 21.24 18.30 -15.50
C THR A 293 21.72 17.14 -16.36
N ASN A 294 21.93 15.98 -15.75
CA ASN A 294 22.23 14.72 -16.42
C ASN A 294 21.29 13.62 -15.95
N PHE A 295 20.84 12.78 -16.88
CA PHE A 295 19.93 11.66 -16.63
C PHE A 295 20.34 10.46 -17.49
N HIS A 296 20.82 9.39 -16.84
CA HIS A 296 21.15 8.13 -17.49
C HIS A 296 20.51 6.98 -16.72
N THR A 297 19.59 6.27 -17.36
CA THR A 297 18.88 5.15 -16.75
C THR A 297 19.67 3.85 -16.89
N PRO A 298 19.62 2.94 -15.89
CA PRO A 298 20.17 1.61 -16.05
C PRO A 298 19.37 0.81 -17.07
N GLY A 299 20.01 -0.22 -17.64
CA GLY A 299 19.39 -1.15 -18.57
C GLY A 299 19.87 -2.58 -18.35
N GLY A 300 19.63 -3.44 -19.34
CA GLY A 300 20.04 -4.85 -19.30
C GLY A 300 18.91 -5.81 -18.94
N HIS A 301 19.22 -7.11 -18.95
CA HIS A 301 18.23 -8.17 -18.80
C HIS A 301 17.62 -8.18 -17.38
N GLY A 302 16.28 -8.05 -17.32
CA GLY A 302 15.53 -7.99 -16.06
C GLY A 302 15.64 -6.64 -15.35
N THR A 303 15.85 -5.55 -16.08
CA THR A 303 15.80 -4.18 -15.56
C THR A 303 14.78 -3.38 -16.37
N ARG A 304 13.80 -2.79 -15.66
CA ARG A 304 12.76 -1.91 -16.19
C ARG A 304 12.81 -0.58 -15.45
N VAL A 305 12.64 0.51 -16.20
CA VAL A 305 12.56 1.85 -15.63
C VAL A 305 11.29 2.52 -16.16
N ASP A 306 10.40 2.86 -15.25
CA ASP A 306 9.21 3.67 -15.55
C ASP A 306 9.51 5.09 -15.08
N THR A 307 9.57 6.06 -16.00
CA THR A 307 9.88 7.45 -15.68
C THR A 307 9.17 8.42 -16.62
N HIS A 308 8.96 9.64 -16.14
CA HIS A 308 8.43 10.77 -16.91
C HIS A 308 9.46 11.89 -17.10
N VAL A 309 10.64 11.75 -16.49
CA VAL A 309 11.68 12.78 -16.52
C VAL A 309 12.70 12.52 -17.62
N TYR A 310 13.44 13.56 -17.96
CA TYR A 310 14.54 13.55 -18.94
C TYR A 310 15.55 14.64 -18.56
N ALA A 311 16.74 14.62 -19.15
CA ALA A 311 17.74 15.66 -18.91
C ALA A 311 17.17 17.05 -19.28
N GLY A 312 17.29 18.01 -18.38
CA GLY A 312 16.68 19.34 -18.46
C GLY A 312 15.28 19.46 -17.82
N TYR A 313 14.67 18.36 -17.37
CA TYR A 313 13.40 18.41 -16.63
C TYR A 313 13.57 19.12 -15.28
N SER A 314 12.63 19.99 -14.93
CA SER A 314 12.62 20.69 -13.64
C SER A 314 11.57 20.09 -12.71
N ILE A 315 12.03 19.42 -11.65
CA ILE A 315 11.17 18.86 -10.60
C ILE A 315 10.48 20.01 -9.86
N PRO A 316 9.14 20.11 -9.91
CA PRO A 316 8.41 21.16 -9.22
C PRO A 316 8.27 20.85 -7.71
N PRO A 317 8.10 21.87 -6.85
CA PRO A 317 7.92 21.67 -5.41
C PRO A 317 6.48 21.29 -5.03
N PHE A 318 5.54 21.23 -5.99
CA PHE A 318 4.11 21.13 -5.72
C PHE A 318 3.54 19.70 -5.78
N TYR A 319 4.29 18.75 -6.34
CA TYR A 319 3.85 17.38 -6.55
C TYR A 319 4.69 16.39 -5.73
N ASP A 320 4.35 15.11 -5.86
CA ASP A 320 5.15 14.01 -5.33
C ASP A 320 6.59 14.07 -5.88
N SER A 321 7.55 13.66 -5.06
CA SER A 321 8.98 13.70 -5.36
C SER A 321 9.43 12.57 -6.30
N LEU A 322 8.58 11.62 -6.65
CA LEU A 322 8.90 10.48 -7.50
C LEU A 322 9.43 10.91 -8.88
N ILE A 323 10.67 10.50 -9.19
CA ILE A 323 11.38 10.74 -10.46
C ILE A 323 11.21 9.52 -11.38
N ALA A 324 11.47 8.33 -10.82
CA ALA A 324 11.45 7.08 -11.55
C ALA A 324 11.13 5.91 -10.62
N LYS A 325 10.62 4.84 -11.20
CA LYS A 325 10.54 3.53 -10.55
C LYS A 325 11.59 2.65 -11.20
N LEU A 326 12.53 2.14 -10.41
CA LEU A 326 13.51 1.18 -10.87
C LEU A 326 13.05 -0.22 -10.47
N ILE A 327 12.72 -1.05 -11.46
CA ILE A 327 12.22 -2.39 -11.27
C ILE A 327 13.25 -3.39 -11.75
N VAL A 328 13.58 -4.36 -10.91
CA VAL A 328 14.54 -5.42 -11.24
C VAL A 328 13.92 -6.77 -10.97
N THR A 329 14.16 -7.71 -11.88
CA THR A 329 13.61 -9.07 -11.82
C THR A 329 14.72 -10.12 -11.99
N ALA A 330 14.66 -11.17 -11.19
CA ALA A 330 15.63 -12.27 -11.21
C ALA A 330 15.02 -13.59 -10.76
N GLN A 331 15.79 -14.68 -10.87
CA GLN A 331 15.31 -16.02 -10.51
C GLN A 331 15.23 -16.19 -8.99
N THR A 332 16.12 -15.53 -8.25
CA THR A 332 16.16 -15.56 -6.79
C THR A 332 16.18 -14.15 -6.20
N ARG A 333 15.79 -14.04 -4.93
CA ARG A 333 15.81 -12.77 -4.19
C ARG A 333 17.24 -12.21 -4.09
N ASP A 334 18.22 -13.06 -3.83
CA ASP A 334 19.63 -12.65 -3.74
C ASP A 334 20.15 -12.12 -5.07
N GLU A 335 19.84 -12.79 -6.19
CA GLU A 335 20.16 -12.27 -7.52
C GLU A 335 19.47 -10.93 -7.80
N CYS A 336 18.20 -10.79 -7.39
CA CYS A 336 17.44 -9.56 -7.55
C CYS A 336 18.10 -8.40 -6.81
N ILE A 337 18.54 -8.62 -5.56
CA ILE A 337 19.26 -7.63 -4.74
C ILE A 337 20.60 -7.25 -5.41
N VAL A 338 21.38 -8.22 -5.88
CA VAL A 338 22.66 -7.95 -6.56
C VAL A 338 22.45 -7.16 -7.85
N LYS A 339 21.46 -7.54 -8.67
CA LYS A 339 21.11 -6.82 -9.90
C LYS A 339 20.58 -5.42 -9.61
N MET A 340 19.77 -5.25 -8.56
CA MET A 340 19.24 -3.96 -8.12
C MET A 340 20.39 -3.03 -7.70
N LYS A 341 21.36 -3.54 -6.93
CA LYS A 341 22.55 -2.77 -6.57
C LYS A 341 23.31 -2.28 -7.81
N ARG A 342 23.58 -3.15 -8.78
CA ARG A 342 24.22 -2.76 -10.05
C ARG A 342 23.39 -1.69 -10.79
N ALA A 343 22.08 -1.88 -10.91
CA ALA A 343 21.21 -0.94 -11.59
C ALA A 343 21.17 0.44 -10.89
N LEU A 344 21.21 0.46 -9.56
CA LEU A 344 21.32 1.70 -8.77
C LEU A 344 22.69 2.38 -8.95
N ASP A 345 23.78 1.62 -9.06
CA ASP A 345 25.13 2.16 -9.33
C ASP A 345 25.24 2.77 -10.74
N GLU A 346 24.50 2.24 -11.72
CA GLU A 346 24.43 2.74 -13.10
C GLU A 346 23.43 3.90 -13.30
N PHE A 347 22.57 4.17 -12.32
CA PHE A 347 21.53 5.20 -12.42
C PHE A 347 22.09 6.58 -12.06
N ILE A 348 22.41 7.38 -13.08
CA ILE A 348 22.99 8.72 -12.91
C ILE A 348 21.88 9.76 -13.02
N ILE A 349 21.70 10.53 -11.94
CA ILE A 349 20.81 11.68 -11.87
C ILE A 349 21.58 12.81 -11.18
N GLU A 350 21.83 13.90 -11.90
CA GLU A 350 22.60 15.04 -11.39
C GLU A 350 21.76 16.33 -11.35
N GLY A 351 22.16 17.29 -10.52
CA GLY A 351 21.47 18.58 -10.31
C GLY A 351 20.49 18.60 -9.14
N ILE A 352 20.12 17.44 -8.61
CA ILE A 352 19.26 17.26 -7.43
C ILE A 352 19.76 16.10 -6.56
N HIS A 353 19.35 16.04 -5.30
CA HIS A 353 19.51 14.85 -4.46
C HIS A 353 18.44 13.81 -4.77
N THR A 354 18.78 12.53 -4.58
CA THR A 354 17.85 11.42 -4.79
C THR A 354 17.91 10.37 -3.69
N THR A 355 16.91 9.47 -3.66
CA THR A 355 16.88 8.30 -2.77
C THR A 355 17.79 7.15 -3.19
N ILE A 356 18.56 7.26 -4.29
CA ILE A 356 19.48 6.22 -4.75
C ILE A 356 20.48 5.78 -3.66
N PRO A 357 21.16 6.69 -2.93
CA PRO A 357 22.09 6.30 -1.87
C PRO A 357 21.43 5.48 -0.75
N PHE A 358 20.17 5.80 -0.41
CA PHE A 358 19.40 5.02 0.56
C PHE A 358 19.17 3.60 0.06
N HIS A 359 18.70 3.44 -1.19
CA HIS A 359 18.43 2.12 -1.76
C HIS A 359 19.70 1.28 -1.89
N ARG A 360 20.84 1.89 -2.24
CA ARG A 360 22.14 1.19 -2.27
C ARG A 360 22.50 0.63 -0.89
N LYS A 361 22.38 1.46 0.15
CA LYS A 361 22.64 1.03 1.54
C LYS A 361 21.66 -0.07 1.99
N LEU A 362 20.40 0.02 1.57
CA LEU A 362 19.38 -0.99 1.84
C LEU A 362 19.74 -2.36 1.24
N MET A 363 20.26 -2.41 0.00
CA MET A 363 20.68 -3.67 -0.65
C MET A 363 21.85 -4.37 0.06
N ASP A 364 22.66 -3.61 0.81
CA ASP A 364 23.78 -4.12 1.60
C ASP A 364 23.40 -4.46 3.05
N ASP A 365 22.22 -4.05 3.52
CA ASP A 365 21.79 -4.27 4.89
C ASP A 365 21.43 -5.74 5.16
N GLU A 366 22.08 -6.35 6.17
CA GLU A 366 21.89 -7.76 6.49
C GLU A 366 20.46 -8.09 6.94
N LYS A 367 19.76 -7.17 7.61
CA LYS A 367 18.37 -7.41 8.05
C LYS A 367 17.44 -7.46 6.84
N PHE A 368 17.58 -6.52 5.91
CA PHE A 368 16.85 -6.53 4.64
C PHE A 368 17.15 -7.78 3.82
N ARG A 369 18.44 -8.13 3.64
CA ARG A 369 18.87 -9.33 2.92
C ARG A 369 18.34 -10.63 3.55
N SER A 370 18.29 -10.70 4.88
CA SER A 370 17.74 -11.86 5.59
C SER A 370 16.22 -12.03 5.44
N GLY A 371 15.53 -11.02 4.91
CA GLY A 371 14.08 -11.04 4.81
C GLY A 371 13.40 -10.92 6.17
N ARG A 372 14.07 -10.43 7.22
CA ARG A 372 13.53 -10.26 8.59
C ARG A 372 13.46 -8.79 8.98
N TYR A 373 12.34 -8.17 8.67
CA TYR A 373 12.06 -6.77 8.95
C TYR A 373 10.55 -6.56 9.16
N SER A 374 10.20 -5.42 9.74
CA SER A 374 8.83 -4.97 9.96
C SER A 374 8.69 -3.53 9.51
N THR A 375 7.48 -2.98 9.57
CA THR A 375 7.20 -1.59 9.20
C THR A 375 7.99 -0.55 10.03
N SER A 376 8.58 -0.94 11.15
CA SER A 376 9.49 -0.11 11.96
C SER A 376 10.96 -0.19 11.50
N PHE A 377 11.26 -0.83 10.36
CA PHE A 377 12.62 -1.03 9.87
C PHE A 377 13.45 0.27 9.84
N LEU A 378 12.86 1.37 9.37
CA LEU A 378 13.58 2.64 9.27
C LEU A 378 13.85 3.35 10.59
N GLU A 379 13.18 3.00 11.69
CA GLU A 379 13.44 3.62 13.00
C GLU A 379 14.86 3.31 13.49
N GLY A 380 15.41 2.16 13.10
CA GLY A 380 16.78 1.75 13.41
C GLY A 380 17.77 1.90 12.24
N PHE A 381 17.32 2.41 11.09
CA PHE A 381 18.15 2.50 9.89
C PHE A 381 18.79 3.88 9.78
N LYS A 382 20.13 3.94 9.90
CA LYS A 382 20.87 5.21 9.84
C LYS A 382 21.47 5.44 8.46
N MET A 383 21.20 6.61 7.88
CA MET A 383 22.03 7.16 6.81
C MET A 383 23.26 7.81 7.45
N GLU A 384 24.44 7.35 7.08
CA GLU A 384 25.73 7.92 7.51
C GLU A 384 26.45 8.30 6.21
N GLU A 385 27.02 9.50 6.16
CA GLU A 385 27.77 10.01 5.00
C GLU A 385 29.05 9.22 4.72
#